data_AF-A0A1G4J6V7-F1
#
_entry.id   AF-A0A1G4J6V7-F1
#
_cell.length_a   1.000
_cell.length_b   1.000
_cell.length_c   1.000
_cell.angle_alpha   90.00
_cell.angle_beta   90.00
_cell.angle_gamma   90.00
#
_symmetry.space_group_name_H-M   'P 1'
#
loop_
_entity.id
_entity.type
_entity.pdbx_description
1 polymer ?
#
loop_
_entity_poly.entity_id
_entity_poly.type
_entity_poly.pdbx_seq_one_letter_code
_entity_poly.pdbx_strand_id
1 'polypeptide(L)'
;METDVRYTFLDILDHLPSELIRSLWTIQGLGLREDENRTFVNREAIKEAQHIQRSIQQHKEQLEFQKQEMLEMAAIQSRYLAHEGAMGLKAKSAKTHAKATPAPAPLKVKIHLKPSHSNEPVYCHCRDVSHGQMIACDNRRCPTEWFHYSCVGLTHAPKGKWYCSERCHRQATKKRFTNK
;
A
#
# COMPACT_ATOMS: atom_id res chain seq x y z
N MET A 1 26.62 -9.75 -43.41
CA MET A 1 25.47 -10.15 -42.56
C MET A 1 24.59 -8.93 -42.44
N GLU A 2 23.61 -8.81 -43.34
CA GLU A 2 22.62 -7.72 -43.28
C GLU A 2 21.76 -7.93 -42.03
N THR A 3 21.89 -7.04 -41.06
CA THR A 3 20.95 -6.96 -39.95
C THR A 3 19.62 -6.53 -40.53
N ASP A 4 18.74 -7.50 -40.72
CA ASP A 4 17.39 -7.32 -41.23
C ASP A 4 16.68 -6.22 -40.42
N VAL A 5 16.31 -5.14 -41.11
CA VAL A 5 15.75 -3.89 -40.58
C VAL A 5 14.53 -4.15 -39.68
N ARG A 6 13.87 -5.29 -39.89
CA ARG A 6 12.75 -5.76 -39.06
C ARG A 6 13.17 -6.03 -37.62
N TYR A 7 14.35 -6.59 -37.39
CA TYR A 7 14.85 -6.88 -36.04
C TYR A 7 15.29 -5.62 -35.30
N THR A 8 15.89 -4.66 -36.00
CA THR A 8 16.21 -3.34 -35.41
C THR A 8 14.95 -2.55 -35.05
N PHE A 9 13.88 -2.70 -35.82
CA PHE A 9 12.60 -2.04 -35.53
C PHE A 9 11.91 -2.66 -34.30
N LEU A 10 11.92 -3.99 -34.19
CA LEU A 10 11.33 -4.69 -33.04
C LEU A 10 12.07 -4.38 -31.73
N ASP A 11 13.40 -4.29 -31.77
CA ASP A 11 14.22 -3.95 -30.60
C ASP A 11 13.94 -2.52 -30.08
N ILE A 12 13.72 -1.56 -30.99
CA ILE A 12 13.37 -0.17 -30.61
C ILE A 12 11.96 -0.08 -30.01
N LEU A 13 11.03 -0.92 -30.49
CA LEU A 13 9.64 -0.94 -29.99
C LEU A 13 9.53 -1.49 -28.57
N ASP A 14 10.36 -2.46 -28.18
CA ASP A 14 10.33 -3.06 -26.84
C ASP A 14 10.84 -2.11 -25.73
N HIS A 15 11.59 -1.07 -26.09
CA HIS A 15 12.10 -0.05 -25.16
C HIS A 15 11.21 1.20 -25.10
N LEU A 16 10.12 1.19 -25.85
CA LEU A 16 9.26 2.36 -25.96
C LEU A 16 8.34 2.45 -24.72
N PRO A 17 8.22 3.61 -24.07
CA PRO A 17 7.26 3.82 -22.99
C PRO A 17 5.85 3.36 -23.38
N SER A 18 5.14 2.72 -22.46
CA SER A 18 3.84 2.08 -22.72
C SER A 18 2.82 3.00 -23.41
N GLU A 19 2.92 4.30 -23.15
CA GLU A 19 2.06 5.33 -23.74
C GLU A 19 2.26 5.49 -25.25
N LEU A 20 3.50 5.37 -25.73
CA LEU A 20 3.82 5.51 -27.15
C LEU A 20 3.51 4.23 -27.92
N ILE A 21 3.66 3.05 -27.28
CA ILE A 21 3.20 1.77 -27.84
C ILE A 21 1.68 1.80 -28.03
N ARG A 22 0.94 2.27 -27.01
CA ARG A 22 -0.51 2.45 -27.10
C ARG A 22 -0.87 3.43 -28.21
N SER A 23 -0.20 4.56 -28.29
CA SER A 23 -0.43 5.58 -29.33
C SER A 23 -0.21 5.03 -30.74
N LEU A 24 0.89 4.29 -30.97
CA LEU A 24 1.19 3.65 -32.25
C LEU A 24 0.14 2.60 -32.61
N TRP A 25 -0.29 1.79 -31.64
CA TRP A 25 -1.37 0.82 -31.82
C TRP A 25 -2.72 1.47 -32.11
N THR A 26 -3.03 2.59 -31.46
CA THR A 26 -4.22 3.39 -31.74
C THR A 26 -4.17 3.95 -33.15
N ILE A 27 -3.03 4.50 -33.59
CA ILE A 27 -2.86 5.04 -34.94
C ILE A 27 -2.96 3.93 -36.01
N GLN A 28 -2.37 2.75 -35.75
CA GLN A 28 -2.52 1.59 -36.63
C GLN A 28 -3.95 1.01 -36.62
N GLY A 29 -4.62 1.03 -35.47
CA GLY A 29 -6.01 0.60 -35.31
C GLY A 29 -7.03 1.54 -35.95
N LEU A 30 -6.68 2.82 -36.09
CA LEU A 30 -7.41 3.81 -36.89
C LEU A 30 -7.14 3.67 -38.41
N GLY A 31 -6.63 2.52 -38.84
CA GLY A 31 -6.11 2.22 -40.16
C GLY A 31 -6.83 2.92 -41.31
N LEU A 32 -6.02 3.60 -42.13
CA LEU A 32 -6.28 4.15 -43.47
C LEU A 32 -6.77 3.07 -44.45
N ARG A 33 -7.94 2.49 -44.18
CA ARG A 33 -8.73 1.73 -45.14
C ARG A 33 -10.16 2.22 -45.05
N GLU A 34 -10.62 2.82 -46.14
CA GLU A 34 -12.04 3.00 -46.41
C GLU A 34 -12.68 1.62 -46.49
N ASP A 35 -13.23 1.18 -45.36
CA ASP A 35 -14.05 -0.02 -45.29
C ASP A 35 -15.45 0.41 -44.86
N GLU A 36 -16.45 0.12 -45.68
CA GLU A 36 -17.86 0.54 -45.49
C GLU A 36 -18.50 -0.04 -44.21
N ASN A 37 -17.80 -0.94 -43.51
CA ASN A 37 -18.27 -1.61 -42.30
C ASN A 37 -17.90 -0.86 -40.99
N ARG A 38 -18.05 0.48 -40.99
CA ARG A 38 -17.74 1.41 -39.87
C ARG A 38 -18.55 1.22 -38.58
N THR A 39 -19.52 0.31 -38.55
CA THR A 39 -20.38 0.06 -37.37
C THR A 39 -19.60 -0.58 -36.21
N PHE A 40 -18.62 -1.43 -36.50
CA PHE A 40 -17.79 -2.08 -35.48
C PHE A 40 -16.84 -1.10 -34.78
N VAL A 41 -16.20 -0.20 -35.54
CA VAL A 41 -15.32 0.85 -35.01
C VAL A 41 -16.10 1.85 -34.17
N ASN A 42 -17.31 2.23 -34.59
CA ASN A 42 -18.20 3.07 -33.79
C ASN A 42 -18.57 2.41 -32.44
N ARG A 43 -18.81 1.09 -32.41
CA ARG A 43 -19.15 0.39 -31.16
C ARG A 43 -17.98 0.37 -30.18
N GLU A 44 -16.76 0.16 -30.67
CA GLU A 44 -15.58 0.13 -29.79
C GLU A 44 -15.23 1.54 -29.30
N ALA A 45 -15.28 2.55 -30.17
CA ALA A 45 -15.12 3.95 -29.78
C ALA A 45 -16.14 4.39 -28.70
N ILE A 46 -17.39 3.91 -28.78
CA ILE A 46 -18.41 4.17 -27.75
C ILE A 46 -18.02 3.53 -26.41
N LYS A 47 -17.48 2.31 -26.40
CA LYS A 47 -17.04 1.67 -25.16
C LYS A 47 -15.85 2.39 -24.53
N GLU A 48 -14.89 2.82 -25.36
CA GLU A 48 -13.75 3.61 -24.90
C GLU A 48 -14.21 4.95 -24.30
N ALA A 49 -15.11 5.66 -24.98
CA ALA A 49 -15.71 6.89 -24.46
C ALA A 49 -16.42 6.66 -23.12
N GLN A 50 -17.18 5.57 -22.98
CA GLN A 50 -17.81 5.18 -21.71
C GLN A 50 -16.80 4.86 -20.62
N HIS A 51 -15.69 4.22 -20.97
CA HIS A 51 -14.61 3.92 -20.02
C HIS A 51 -13.95 5.21 -19.53
N ILE A 52 -13.60 6.12 -20.43
CA ILE A 52 -13.05 7.44 -20.10
C ILE A 52 -14.02 8.22 -19.19
N GLN A 53 -15.31 8.22 -19.53
CA GLN A 53 -16.33 8.89 -18.72
C GLN A 53 -16.40 8.31 -17.29
N ARG A 54 -16.33 6.98 -17.14
CA ARG A 54 -16.26 6.34 -15.82
C ARG A 54 -14.99 6.72 -15.06
N SER A 55 -13.84 6.77 -15.73
CA SER A 55 -12.58 7.16 -15.11
C SER A 55 -12.62 8.61 -14.60
N ILE A 56 -13.15 9.53 -15.41
CA ILE A 56 -13.33 10.93 -15.01
C ILE A 56 -14.27 11.04 -13.80
N GLN A 57 -15.37 10.29 -13.81
CA GLN A 57 -16.32 10.28 -12.71
C GLN A 57 -15.68 9.79 -11.40
N GLN A 58 -14.91 8.70 -11.45
CA GLN A 58 -14.17 8.18 -10.30
C GLN A 58 -13.15 9.20 -9.76
N HIS A 59 -12.40 9.85 -10.63
CA HIS A 59 -11.47 10.90 -10.21
C HIS A 59 -12.19 12.09 -9.58
N LYS A 60 -13.32 12.51 -10.16
CA LYS A 60 -14.13 13.59 -9.59
C LYS A 60 -14.62 13.25 -8.18
N GLU A 61 -15.12 12.02 -7.97
CA GLU A 61 -15.54 11.55 -6.65
C GLU A 61 -14.38 11.51 -5.66
N GLN A 62 -13.20 11.07 -6.10
CA GLN A 62 -11.99 11.08 -5.28
C GLN A 62 -11.59 12.50 -4.88
N LEU A 63 -11.62 13.46 -5.81
CA LEU A 63 -11.30 14.86 -5.53
C LEU A 63 -12.31 15.48 -4.55
N GLU A 64 -13.61 15.23 -4.72
CA GLU A 64 -14.62 15.72 -3.78
C GLU A 64 -14.44 15.11 -2.38
N PHE A 65 -14.06 13.84 -2.28
CA PHE A 65 -13.74 13.22 -1.01
C PHE A 65 -12.54 13.89 -0.34
N GLN A 66 -11.43 14.10 -1.07
CA GLN A 66 -10.24 14.79 -0.56
C GLN A 66 -10.53 16.22 -0.11
N LYS A 67 -11.36 16.93 -0.88
CA LYS A 67 -11.80 18.28 -0.53
C LYS A 67 -12.62 18.26 0.76
N GLN A 68 -13.53 17.31 0.92
CA GLN A 68 -14.34 17.19 2.14
C GLN A 68 -13.45 16.91 3.36
N GLU A 69 -12.47 16.01 3.23
CA GLU A 69 -11.50 15.73 4.28
C GLU A 69 -10.69 16.98 4.67
N MET A 70 -10.24 17.75 3.68
CA MET A 70 -9.51 19.01 3.92
C MET A 70 -10.37 20.04 4.67
N LEU A 71 -11.66 20.16 4.33
CA LEU A 71 -12.59 21.04 5.04
C LEU A 71 -12.82 20.60 6.49
N GLU A 72 -12.94 19.29 6.74
CA GLU A 72 -13.06 18.75 8.08
C GLU A 72 -11.80 19.02 8.91
N MET A 73 -10.63 18.82 8.33
CA MET A 73 -9.34 19.13 8.96
C MET A 73 -9.21 20.62 9.28
N ALA A 74 -9.61 21.51 8.36
CA ALA A 74 -9.64 22.94 8.60
C ALA A 74 -10.58 23.30 9.77
N ALA A 75 -11.76 22.66 9.85
CA ALA A 75 -12.69 22.87 10.95
C ALA A 75 -12.14 22.40 12.30
N ILE A 76 -11.40 21.28 12.33
CA ILE A 76 -10.69 20.80 13.53
C ILE A 76 -9.64 21.84 13.95
N GLN A 77 -8.83 22.33 13.01
CA GLN A 77 -7.80 23.32 13.27
C GLN A 77 -8.37 24.63 13.82
N SER A 78 -9.48 25.13 13.26
CA SER A 78 -10.15 26.32 13.80
C SER A 78 -10.62 26.13 15.24
N ARG A 79 -11.16 24.96 15.59
CA ARG A 79 -11.55 24.64 16.98
C ARG A 79 -10.35 24.60 17.92
N TYR A 80 -9.22 24.04 17.47
CA TYR A 80 -7.98 23.99 18.25
C TYR A 80 -7.43 25.40 18.52
N LEU A 81 -7.32 26.24 17.49
CA LEU A 81 -6.84 27.62 17.64
C LEU A 81 -7.75 28.45 18.55
N ALA A 82 -9.07 28.26 18.47
CA ALA A 82 -10.02 28.91 19.37
C ALA A 82 -9.80 28.48 20.84
N HIS A 83 -9.47 27.21 21.08
CA HIS A 83 -9.13 26.71 22.41
C HIS A 83 -7.80 27.26 22.92
N GLU A 84 -6.76 27.33 22.08
CA GLU A 84 -5.48 27.95 22.43
C GLU A 84 -5.64 29.46 22.74
N GLY A 85 -6.41 30.19 21.94
CA GLY A 85 -6.69 31.61 22.19
C GLY A 85 -7.44 31.84 23.52
N ALA A 86 -8.41 30.97 23.84
CA ALA A 86 -9.13 31.01 25.11
C ALA A 86 -8.23 30.64 26.31
N MET A 87 -7.24 29.76 26.13
CA MET A 87 -6.25 29.40 27.14
C MET A 87 -5.22 30.53 27.37
N GLY A 88 -4.80 31.23 26.31
CA GLY A 88 -3.87 32.37 26.40
C GLY A 88 -4.42 33.61 27.10
N LEU A 89 -5.73 33.86 27.00
CA LEU A 89 -6.40 35.01 27.66
C LEU A 89 -6.61 34.80 29.18
N LYS A 90 -6.67 33.55 29.67
CA LYS A 90 -6.84 33.27 31.10
C LYS A 90 -5.56 33.44 31.94
N ALA A 91 -4.39 33.58 31.32
CA ALA A 91 -3.13 33.81 32.02
C ALA A 91 -2.96 35.25 32.56
N LYS A 92 -3.85 36.19 32.19
CA LYS A 92 -3.77 37.60 32.60
C LYS A 92 -5.09 38.16 33.14
N SER A 93 -5.75 37.46 34.07
CA SER A 93 -6.74 38.11 34.94
C SER A 93 -7.00 37.28 36.19
N ALA A 94 -6.21 37.53 37.22
CA ALA A 94 -6.51 37.14 38.59
C ALA A 94 -7.31 38.26 39.27
N LYS A 95 -8.63 38.29 39.05
CA LYS A 95 -9.66 38.73 40.03
C LYS A 95 -11.01 38.92 39.34
N THR A 96 -11.96 38.05 39.68
CA THR A 96 -13.31 38.36 40.19
C THR A 96 -14.24 37.17 39.95
N HIS A 97 -15.12 36.92 40.91
CA HIS A 97 -16.05 35.81 40.95
C HIS A 97 -17.07 35.89 39.81
N ALA A 98 -17.11 34.88 38.94
CA ALA A 98 -18.27 34.60 38.09
C ALA A 98 -18.42 33.08 37.87
N LYS A 99 -19.67 32.65 38.03
CA LYS A 99 -20.20 31.28 38.04
C LYS A 99 -19.61 30.38 36.94
N ALA A 100 -18.90 29.33 37.36
CA ALA A 100 -18.33 28.31 36.48
C ALA A 100 -19.44 27.53 35.75
N THR A 101 -19.47 27.62 34.43
CA THR A 101 -20.13 26.63 33.57
C THR A 101 -19.28 25.35 33.52
N PRO A 102 -19.91 24.16 33.47
CA PRO A 102 -19.19 22.89 33.51
C PRO A 102 -18.34 22.74 32.25
N ALA A 103 -17.09 22.32 32.46
CA ALA A 103 -16.18 21.96 31.39
C ALA A 103 -16.84 20.93 30.45
N PRO A 104 -16.70 21.05 29.12
CA PRO A 104 -17.24 20.07 28.20
C PRO A 104 -16.62 18.71 28.48
N ALA A 105 -17.47 17.68 28.59
CA ALA A 105 -17.06 16.31 28.86
C ALA A 105 -16.02 15.83 27.82
N PRO A 106 -15.06 14.98 28.22
CA PRO A 106 -14.05 14.47 27.30
C PRO A 106 -14.72 13.72 26.15
N LEU A 107 -14.39 14.13 24.92
CA LEU A 107 -14.86 13.48 23.71
C LEU A 107 -14.36 12.03 23.71
N LYS A 108 -15.29 11.07 23.78
CA LYS A 108 -15.00 9.65 23.55
C LYS A 108 -14.72 9.43 22.07
N VAL A 109 -13.48 9.70 21.65
CA VAL A 109 -13.00 9.38 20.30
C VAL A 109 -12.86 7.86 20.20
N LYS A 110 -13.82 7.20 19.52
CA LYS A 110 -13.65 5.81 19.09
C LYS A 110 -12.82 5.81 17.81
N ILE A 111 -11.51 5.72 17.96
CA ILE A 111 -10.60 5.57 16.82
C ILE A 111 -10.82 4.17 16.24
N HIS A 112 -11.59 4.07 15.16
CA HIS A 112 -11.63 2.86 14.35
C HIS A 112 -10.49 2.95 13.34
N LEU A 113 -9.27 2.57 13.75
CA LEU A 113 -8.23 2.26 12.76
C LEU A 113 -8.77 1.09 11.94
N LYS A 114 -9.11 1.34 10.66
CA LYS A 114 -9.19 0.24 9.71
C LYS A 114 -7.82 -0.44 9.73
N PRO A 115 -7.72 -1.73 10.07
CA PRO A 115 -6.44 -2.41 10.00
C PRO A 115 -6.02 -2.45 8.54
N SER A 116 -5.06 -1.60 8.17
CA SER A 116 -4.46 -1.54 6.84
C SER A 116 -3.50 -2.71 6.57
N HIS A 117 -3.71 -3.86 7.21
CA HIS A 117 -2.82 -5.03 7.11
C HIS A 117 -3.60 -6.32 6.93
N SER A 118 -4.71 -6.32 6.16
CA SER A 118 -5.40 -7.58 5.84
C SER A 118 -4.69 -8.43 4.79
N ASN A 119 -3.51 -8.03 4.32
CA ASN A 119 -2.78 -8.73 3.25
C ASN A 119 -1.28 -8.93 3.54
N GLU A 120 -0.82 -8.69 4.77
CA GLU A 120 0.56 -8.97 5.14
C GLU A 120 0.71 -10.43 5.60
N PRO A 121 1.75 -11.15 5.11
CA PRO A 121 2.01 -12.52 5.53
C PRO A 121 2.36 -12.56 7.03
N VAL A 122 1.74 -13.50 7.73
CA VAL A 122 2.00 -13.76 9.16
C VAL A 122 3.14 -14.76 9.32
N TYR A 123 4.01 -14.50 10.29
CA TYR A 123 5.18 -15.32 10.59
C TYR A 123 5.18 -15.71 12.07
N CYS A 124 6.22 -16.45 12.46
CA CYS A 124 6.44 -16.92 13.82
C CYS A 124 5.29 -17.81 14.35
N HIS A 125 5.46 -18.38 15.53
CA HIS A 125 4.40 -19.12 16.20
C HIS A 125 3.33 -18.21 16.82
N CYS A 126 3.60 -16.90 16.94
CA CYS A 126 2.61 -15.91 17.38
C CYS A 126 1.59 -15.55 16.28
N ARG A 127 1.84 -15.94 15.02
CA ARG A 127 1.00 -15.63 13.85
C ARG A 127 0.76 -14.12 13.67
N ASP A 128 1.80 -13.34 13.92
CA ASP A 128 1.78 -11.89 13.74
C ASP A 128 2.62 -11.51 12.52
N VAL A 129 2.44 -10.28 12.04
CA VAL A 129 3.20 -9.73 10.91
C VAL A 129 4.68 -9.58 11.25
N SER A 130 5.51 -9.39 10.22
CA SER A 130 6.94 -9.14 10.43
C SER A 130 7.14 -7.77 11.11
N HIS A 131 7.59 -7.78 12.37
CA HIS A 131 7.84 -6.55 13.12
C HIS A 131 9.13 -6.67 13.95
N GLY A 132 9.90 -5.57 14.04
CA GLY A 132 11.13 -5.55 14.82
C GLY A 132 12.22 -6.51 14.30
N GLN A 133 13.00 -7.08 15.21
CA GLN A 133 14.09 -8.00 14.88
C GLN A 133 13.58 -9.43 14.69
N MET A 134 13.98 -10.06 13.58
CA MET A 134 13.59 -11.41 13.22
C MET A 134 14.80 -12.28 12.87
N ILE A 135 14.66 -13.59 13.11
CA ILE A 135 15.65 -14.61 12.80
C ILE A 135 15.04 -15.70 11.91
N ALA A 136 15.82 -16.18 10.94
CA ALA A 136 15.46 -17.31 10.11
C ALA A 136 15.96 -18.63 10.71
N CYS A 137 15.14 -19.68 10.65
CA CYS A 137 15.55 -21.03 11.00
C CYS A 137 16.41 -21.65 9.88
N ASP A 138 17.61 -22.13 10.20
CA ASP A 138 18.52 -22.72 9.21
C ASP A 138 18.07 -24.06 8.63
N ASN A 139 17.00 -24.64 9.16
CA ASN A 139 16.37 -25.81 8.58
C ASN A 139 15.53 -25.40 7.35
N ARG A 140 16.01 -25.71 6.14
CA ARG A 140 15.31 -25.49 4.86
C ARG A 140 13.94 -26.19 4.74
N ARG A 141 13.58 -27.05 5.69
CA ARG A 141 12.28 -27.72 5.77
C ARG A 141 11.37 -27.13 6.86
N CYS A 142 11.76 -26.01 7.45
CA CYS A 142 10.92 -25.32 8.43
C CYS A 142 9.72 -24.70 7.72
N PRO A 143 8.47 -24.93 8.18
CA PRO A 143 7.29 -24.37 7.53
C PRO A 143 7.10 -22.87 7.78
N THR A 144 7.62 -22.35 8.91
CA THR A 144 7.43 -20.95 9.32
C THR A 144 8.60 -20.07 8.89
N GLU A 145 9.82 -20.64 8.87
CA GLU A 145 11.10 -20.01 8.52
C GLU A 145 11.52 -18.81 9.36
N TRP A 146 10.62 -17.88 9.71
CA TRP A 146 10.91 -16.61 10.38
C TRP A 146 10.27 -16.49 11.77
N PHE A 147 11.05 -15.98 12.73
CA PHE A 147 10.64 -15.84 14.12
C PHE A 147 11.09 -14.51 14.70
N HIS A 148 10.26 -13.88 15.53
CA HIS A 148 10.64 -12.65 16.25
C HIS A 148 11.57 -12.97 17.40
N TYR A 149 12.54 -12.07 17.65
CA TYR A 149 13.51 -12.21 18.72
C TYR A 149 12.85 -12.41 20.10
N SER A 150 11.85 -11.57 20.41
CA SER A 150 11.08 -11.67 21.66
C SER A 150 10.34 -13.00 21.81
N CYS A 151 9.84 -13.56 20.70
CA CYS A 151 9.12 -14.83 20.70
C CYS A 151 10.01 -16.04 20.99
N VAL A 152 11.29 -15.98 20.58
CA VAL A 152 12.26 -17.06 20.77
C VAL A 152 13.31 -16.76 21.85
N GLY A 153 13.13 -15.70 22.63
CA GLY A 153 14.02 -15.32 23.73
C GLY A 153 15.41 -14.86 23.29
N LEU A 154 15.56 -14.35 22.07
CA LEU A 154 16.80 -13.76 21.59
C LEU A 154 16.82 -12.26 21.82
N THR A 155 17.98 -11.72 22.19
CA THR A 155 18.22 -10.27 22.29
C THR A 155 19.21 -9.79 21.21
N HIS A 156 20.06 -10.68 20.72
CA HIS A 156 21.04 -10.41 19.67
C HIS A 156 21.11 -11.60 18.71
N ALA A 157 21.61 -11.33 17.50
CA ALA A 157 21.83 -12.38 16.51
C ALA A 157 22.79 -13.45 17.07
N PRO A 158 22.39 -14.72 17.12
CA PRO A 158 23.27 -15.79 17.57
C PRO A 158 24.42 -15.98 16.58
N LYS A 159 25.60 -16.35 17.09
CA LYS A 159 26.76 -16.66 16.24
C LYS A 159 26.62 -18.10 15.72
N GLY A 160 26.52 -18.25 14.41
CA GLY A 160 26.43 -19.56 13.76
C GLY A 160 25.00 -19.97 13.43
N LYS A 161 24.76 -21.28 13.33
CA LYS A 161 23.46 -21.82 12.89
C LYS A 161 22.45 -21.79 14.03
N TRP A 162 21.21 -21.38 13.73
CA TRP A 162 20.11 -21.32 14.67
C TRP A 162 18.89 -22.11 14.17
N TYR A 163 18.21 -22.77 15.09
CA TYR A 163 17.05 -23.61 14.81
C TYR A 163 15.91 -23.27 15.76
N CYS A 164 14.70 -23.10 15.22
CA CYS A 164 13.52 -22.70 15.99
C CYS A 164 12.99 -23.78 16.95
N SER A 165 13.39 -25.04 16.77
CA SER A 165 12.98 -26.16 17.61
C SER A 165 13.95 -27.32 17.50
N GLU A 166 13.96 -28.19 18.51
CA GLU A 166 14.74 -29.43 18.52
C GLU A 166 14.40 -30.33 17.32
N ARG A 167 13.15 -30.30 16.85
CA ARG A 167 12.74 -30.99 15.62
C ARG A 167 13.49 -30.45 14.41
N CYS A 168 13.57 -29.13 14.25
CA CYS A 168 14.28 -28.52 13.13
C CYS A 168 15.78 -28.77 13.20
N HIS A 169 16.35 -28.76 14.41
CA HIS A 169 17.75 -29.10 14.64
C HIS A 169 18.07 -30.54 14.21
N ARG A 170 17.27 -31.52 14.64
CA ARG A 170 17.43 -32.94 14.24
C ARG A 170 17.24 -33.16 12.74
N GLN A 171 16.30 -32.45 12.11
CA GLN A 171 16.07 -32.56 10.67
C GLN A 171 17.25 -32.01 9.86
N ALA A 172 17.88 -30.93 10.34
CA ALA A 172 19.03 -30.34 9.67
C ALA A 172 20.32 -31.17 9.82
N THR A 173 20.46 -31.92 10.92
CA THR A 173 21.65 -32.74 11.20
C THR A 173 21.57 -34.16 10.66
N LYS A 174 20.38 -34.63 10.24
CA LYS A 174 20.19 -35.97 9.68
C LYS A 174 20.90 -36.07 8.32
N LYS A 175 22.13 -36.61 8.33
CA LYS A 175 22.88 -36.94 7.10
C LYS A 175 22.00 -37.83 6.23
N ARG A 176 21.70 -37.35 5.02
CA ARG A 176 21.07 -38.17 3.98
C ARG A 176 22.09 -39.26 3.61
N PHE A 177 21.88 -40.49 4.07
CA PHE A 177 22.48 -41.65 3.42
C PHE A 177 21.82 -41.77 2.05
N THR A 178 22.40 -41.12 1.05
CA THR A 178 22.08 -41.36 -0.35
C THR A 178 22.72 -42.70 -0.72
N ASN A 179 21.90 -43.76 -0.78
CA ASN A 179 22.31 -45.02 -1.37
C ASN A 179 22.57 -44.75 -2.86
N LYS A 180 23.81 -44.99 -3.28
CA LYS A 180 24.29 -44.84 -4.66
C LYS A 180 23.87 -46.04 -5.50
#